data_AF-A0A7X9FR08-F1
#
_entry.id   AF-A0A7X9FR08-F1
#
_cell.length_a   1.000
_cell.length_b   1.000
_cell.length_c   1.000
_cell.angle_alpha   90.00
_cell.angle_beta   90.00
_cell.angle_gamma   90.00
#
_symmetry.space_group_name_H-M   'P 1'
#
loop_
_entity.id
_entity.type
_entity.pdbx_description
1 polymer ?
#
loop_
_entity_poly.entity_id
_entity_poly.type
_entity_poly.pdbx_seq_one_letter_code
_entity_poly.pdbx_strand_id
1 'polypeptide(L)'
;MAEVSDSAFVADLSIPGTHYTATFNTSNQFAKCQSDSMNFINQLQWGVRAFDLRLSENMNFFHGNYFMHASLNNFLADVTGFLAAHPSEFVIAFVSNENCDSDKGASFNQNFQSLVANYYKYILIDKDIQNYRVGDLRGKIVIITRNKNPYTCGWIDGAPMITWPDNTTNYSTAACSGCMVTGICDVYHTDRDSKMFQL
;
A
#
# COMPACT_ATOMS: atom_id res chain seq x y z
N MET A 1 15.49 3.81 -7.41
CA MET A 1 16.06 2.53 -6.95
C MET A 1 17.19 2.00 -7.84
N ALA A 2 17.42 2.53 -9.05
CA ALA A 2 18.54 2.13 -9.92
C ALA A 2 19.92 2.04 -9.23
N GLU A 3 20.28 3.00 -8.38
CA GLU A 3 21.59 3.08 -7.72
C GLU A 3 21.71 2.20 -6.45
N VAL A 4 20.63 1.55 -6.03
CA VAL A 4 20.65 0.67 -4.85
C VAL A 4 21.17 -0.71 -5.28
N SER A 5 22.11 -1.29 -4.52
CA SER A 5 22.65 -2.62 -4.80
C SER A 5 21.54 -3.68 -4.86
N ASP A 6 21.63 -4.58 -5.84
CA ASP A 6 20.71 -5.71 -5.96
C ASP A 6 20.74 -6.63 -4.74
N SER A 7 21.85 -6.67 -4.00
CA SER A 7 22.01 -7.49 -2.79
C SER A 7 21.47 -6.84 -1.50
N ALA A 8 21.10 -5.56 -1.53
CA ALA A 8 20.53 -4.89 -0.37
C ALA A 8 19.17 -5.53 -0.03
N PHE A 9 18.88 -5.68 1.27
CA PHE A 9 17.53 -6.08 1.69
C PHE A 9 16.57 -4.92 1.52
N VAL A 10 15.31 -5.21 1.17
CA VAL A 10 14.25 -4.20 1.12
C VAL A 10 14.01 -3.55 2.49
N ALA A 11 14.18 -4.31 3.58
CA ALA A 11 14.00 -3.85 4.95
C ALA A 11 15.04 -2.81 5.40
N ASP A 12 16.18 -2.71 4.71
CA ASP A 12 17.25 -1.75 5.03
C ASP A 12 17.05 -0.40 4.31
N LEU A 13 16.01 -0.27 3.48
CA LEU A 13 15.79 0.91 2.66
C LEU A 13 14.90 1.94 3.35
N SER A 14 15.24 3.22 3.16
CA SER A 14 14.29 4.31 3.35
C SER A 14 13.48 4.51 2.07
N ILE A 15 12.19 4.18 2.12
CA ILE A 15 11.29 4.21 0.96
C ILE A 15 10.20 5.28 1.20
N PRO A 16 10.20 6.39 0.44
CA PRO A 16 9.17 7.40 0.58
C PRO A 16 7.81 6.87 0.08
N GLY A 17 6.75 7.22 0.80
CA GLY A 17 5.40 6.78 0.50
C GLY A 17 4.34 7.88 0.59
N THR A 18 3.15 7.59 0.08
CA THR A 18 1.99 8.48 0.16
C THR A 18 0.82 7.85 0.93
N HIS A 19 0.24 8.65 1.82
CA HIS A 19 -0.96 8.31 2.59
C HIS A 19 -2.22 8.63 1.79
N TYR A 20 -3.21 7.73 1.76
CA TYR A 20 -4.40 7.82 0.88
C TYR A 20 -4.05 8.20 -0.57
N THR A 21 -3.15 7.42 -1.19
CA THR A 21 -2.53 7.67 -2.51
C THR A 21 -3.41 8.35 -3.56
N ALA A 22 -4.69 7.96 -3.66
CA ALA A 22 -5.59 8.36 -4.73
C ALA A 22 -6.43 9.63 -4.46
N THR A 23 -6.13 10.43 -3.42
CA THR A 23 -6.98 11.60 -3.10
C THR A 23 -6.74 12.82 -4.00
N PHE A 24 -5.86 12.73 -5.00
CA PHE A 24 -5.53 13.85 -5.89
C PHE A 24 -6.73 14.37 -6.70
N ASN A 25 -7.74 13.55 -7.01
CA ASN A 25 -8.91 13.95 -7.79
C ASN A 25 -10.10 14.43 -6.95
N THR A 26 -10.03 14.39 -5.61
CA THR A 26 -11.18 14.79 -4.78
C THR A 26 -11.31 16.31 -4.67
N SER A 27 -12.55 16.79 -4.70
CA SER A 27 -12.91 18.16 -4.35
C SER A 27 -13.13 18.36 -2.84
N ASN A 28 -13.23 17.26 -2.08
CA ASN A 28 -13.38 17.31 -0.63
C ASN A 28 -12.04 17.61 0.04
N GLN A 29 -11.85 18.87 0.45
CA GLN A 29 -10.60 19.33 1.08
C GLN A 29 -10.26 18.59 2.37
N PHE A 30 -11.25 18.06 3.09
CA PHE A 30 -11.00 17.28 4.32
C PHE A 30 -10.47 15.86 4.06
N ALA A 31 -10.67 15.34 2.84
CA ALA A 31 -10.13 14.04 2.42
C ALA A 31 -8.83 14.18 1.61
N LYS A 32 -8.44 15.41 1.26
CA LYS A 32 -7.36 15.67 0.30
C LYS A 32 -5.98 15.58 0.95
N CYS A 33 -5.23 14.55 0.59
CA CYS A 33 -3.84 14.34 0.99
C CYS A 33 -2.84 14.64 -0.15
N GLN A 34 -3.28 14.54 -1.40
CA GLN A 34 -2.46 14.83 -2.59
C GLN A 34 -3.04 16.03 -3.35
N SER A 35 -2.18 16.88 -3.90
CA SER A 35 -2.60 17.93 -4.81
C SER A 35 -3.10 17.35 -6.14
N ASP A 36 -3.87 18.12 -6.91
CA ASP A 36 -4.40 17.70 -8.22
C ASP A 36 -3.31 17.28 -9.21
N SER A 37 -2.12 17.86 -9.07
CA SER A 37 -0.95 17.52 -9.89
C SER A 37 -0.27 16.21 -9.49
N MET A 38 -0.60 15.61 -8.34
CA MET A 38 0.08 14.41 -7.82
C MET A 38 -0.71 13.14 -8.12
N ASN A 39 -1.05 12.91 -9.39
CA ASN A 39 -1.57 11.63 -9.88
C ASN A 39 -0.55 10.48 -9.69
N PHE A 40 -0.94 9.23 -9.96
CA PHE A 40 -0.07 8.06 -9.72
C PHE A 40 1.29 8.17 -10.44
N ILE A 41 1.31 8.59 -11.71
CA ILE A 41 2.55 8.77 -12.47
C ILE A 41 3.43 9.87 -11.89
N ASN A 42 2.85 11.02 -11.51
CA ASN A 42 3.62 12.12 -10.96
C ASN A 42 4.19 11.79 -9.57
N GLN A 43 3.47 11.02 -8.76
CA GLN A 43 4.00 10.46 -7.51
C GLN A 43 5.23 9.58 -7.77
N LEU A 44 5.16 8.68 -8.76
CA LEU A 44 6.30 7.84 -9.16
C LEU A 44 7.48 8.68 -9.66
N GLN A 45 7.24 9.70 -10.48
CA GLN A 45 8.29 10.60 -10.97
C GLN A 45 8.95 11.41 -9.84
N TRP A 46 8.19 11.72 -8.78
CA TRP A 46 8.69 12.39 -7.57
C TRP A 46 9.41 11.45 -6.59
N GLY A 47 9.59 10.18 -6.96
CA GLY A 47 10.35 9.21 -6.18
C GLY A 47 9.53 8.38 -5.20
N VAL A 48 8.20 8.54 -5.16
CA VAL A 48 7.32 7.70 -4.31
C VAL A 48 7.40 6.25 -4.75
N ARG A 49 7.65 5.34 -3.81
CA ARG A 49 7.72 3.89 -4.07
C ARG A 49 6.88 3.07 -3.08
N ALA A 50 6.25 3.71 -2.10
CA ALA A 50 5.29 3.08 -1.20
C ALA A 50 3.92 3.76 -1.32
N PHE A 51 2.86 2.98 -1.49
CA PHE A 51 1.52 3.51 -1.75
C PHE A 51 0.51 2.93 -0.77
N ASP A 52 -0.21 3.79 -0.03
CA ASP A 52 -1.36 3.40 0.78
C ASP A 52 -2.61 3.30 -0.10
N LEU A 53 -3.06 2.07 -0.37
CA LEU A 53 -4.21 1.77 -1.20
C LEU A 53 -5.43 1.40 -0.34
N ARG A 54 -6.32 2.38 -0.20
CA ARG A 54 -7.59 2.27 0.52
C ARG A 54 -8.73 2.00 -0.46
N LEU A 55 -9.17 0.76 -0.51
CA LEU A 55 -10.05 0.25 -1.54
C LEU A 55 -11.41 -0.18 -0.96
N SER A 56 -12.44 -0.18 -1.80
CA SER A 56 -13.70 -0.87 -1.53
C SER A 56 -13.66 -2.30 -2.09
N GLU A 57 -14.67 -3.12 -1.78
CA GLU A 57 -14.92 -4.44 -2.38
C GLU A 57 -14.88 -4.45 -3.92
N ASN A 58 -15.28 -3.34 -4.55
CA ASN A 58 -15.29 -3.17 -6.01
C ASN A 58 -13.96 -2.64 -6.57
N MET A 59 -12.89 -2.65 -5.78
CA MET A 59 -11.54 -2.19 -6.17
C MET A 59 -11.48 -0.72 -6.58
N ASN A 60 -12.39 0.10 -6.07
CA ASN A 60 -12.38 1.56 -6.20
C ASN A 60 -11.72 2.19 -4.98
N PHE A 61 -11.01 3.31 -5.17
CA PHE A 61 -10.36 4.04 -4.08
C PHE A 61 -11.35 4.86 -3.27
N PHE A 62 -11.19 4.83 -1.95
CA PHE A 62 -12.02 5.56 -1.00
C PHE A 62 -11.18 6.24 0.08
N HIS A 63 -11.75 7.29 0.66
CA HIS A 63 -11.33 7.88 1.93
C HIS A 63 -12.56 7.92 2.84
N GLY A 64 -12.65 7.02 3.82
CA GLY A 64 -13.92 6.72 4.50
C GLY A 64 -15.04 6.45 3.50
N ASN A 65 -16.14 7.19 3.56
CA ASN A 65 -17.28 6.99 2.66
C ASN A 65 -17.19 7.73 1.31
N TYR A 66 -16.08 8.43 1.04
CA TYR A 66 -15.94 9.26 -0.16
C TYR A 66 -15.20 8.51 -1.27
N PHE A 67 -15.81 8.41 -2.44
CA PHE A 67 -15.16 7.86 -3.63
C PHE A 67 -14.11 8.84 -4.18
N MET A 68 -12.91 8.34 -4.48
CA MET A 68 -11.77 9.16 -4.89
C MET A 68 -11.62 9.33 -6.41
N HIS A 69 -12.62 8.92 -7.19
CA HIS A 69 -12.61 9.03 -8.65
C HIS A 69 -11.43 8.28 -9.32
N ALA A 70 -11.01 7.17 -8.70
CA ALA A 70 -9.97 6.29 -9.21
C ALA A 70 -10.25 4.83 -8.82
N SER A 71 -9.72 3.90 -9.60
CA SER A 71 -9.78 2.46 -9.32
C SER A 71 -8.39 1.83 -9.23
N LEU A 72 -8.28 0.66 -8.59
CA LEU A 72 -7.07 -0.14 -8.56
C LEU A 72 -6.57 -0.45 -9.98
N ASN A 73 -7.48 -0.64 -10.95
CA ASN A 73 -7.08 -0.86 -12.34
C ASN A 73 -6.37 0.37 -12.95
N ASN A 74 -6.80 1.60 -12.61
CA ASN A 74 -6.08 2.81 -13.04
C ASN A 74 -4.66 2.83 -12.44
N PHE A 75 -4.53 2.53 -11.15
CA PHE A 75 -3.23 2.46 -10.48
C PHE A 75 -2.31 1.40 -11.10
N LEU A 76 -2.83 0.18 -11.33
CA LEU A 76 -2.04 -0.91 -11.93
C LEU A 76 -1.59 -0.57 -13.35
N ALA A 77 -2.45 0.02 -14.18
CA ALA A 77 -2.09 0.44 -15.53
C ALA A 77 -0.92 1.47 -15.51
N ASP A 78 -1.03 2.50 -14.67
CA ASP A 78 -0.01 3.54 -14.55
C ASP A 78 1.32 2.99 -14.01
N VAL A 79 1.26 2.21 -12.92
CA VAL A 79 2.44 1.66 -12.25
C VAL A 79 3.14 0.64 -13.14
N THR A 80 2.41 -0.26 -13.81
CA THR A 80 3.04 -1.25 -14.69
C THR A 80 3.65 -0.62 -15.93
N GLY A 81 3.03 0.43 -16.48
CA GLY A 81 3.63 1.26 -17.53
C GLY A 81 4.94 1.91 -17.07
N PHE A 82 4.95 2.48 -15.86
CA PHE A 82 6.16 3.05 -15.25
C PHE A 82 7.25 2.00 -15.03
N LEU A 83 6.93 0.83 -14.46
CA LEU A 83 7.89 -0.24 -14.21
C LEU A 83 8.45 -0.84 -15.51
N ALA A 84 7.66 -0.87 -16.58
CA ALA A 84 8.14 -1.27 -17.91
C ALA A 84 9.16 -0.26 -18.48
N ALA A 85 8.94 1.04 -18.26
CA ALA A 85 9.86 2.10 -18.68
C ALA A 85 11.09 2.23 -17.76
N HIS A 86 10.97 1.82 -16.50
CA HIS A 86 12.00 1.92 -15.47
C HIS A 86 12.17 0.56 -14.77
N PRO A 87 12.73 -0.45 -15.46
CA PRO A 87 12.79 -1.83 -14.96
C PRO A 87 13.66 -1.99 -13.72
N SER A 88 14.48 -0.98 -13.38
CA SER A 88 15.25 -0.95 -12.13
C SER A 88 14.41 -0.53 -10.91
N GLU A 89 13.18 -0.08 -11.09
CA GLU A 89 12.32 0.34 -9.99
C GLU A 89 11.41 -0.80 -9.53
N PHE A 90 10.89 -0.68 -8.31
CA PHE A 90 9.83 -1.54 -7.76
C PHE A 90 8.97 -0.69 -6.85
N VAL A 91 7.75 -1.14 -6.55
CA VAL A 91 6.87 -0.41 -5.62
C VAL A 91 6.28 -1.34 -4.57
N ILE A 92 5.94 -0.79 -3.42
CA ILE A 92 5.21 -1.45 -2.35
C ILE A 92 3.80 -0.86 -2.29
N ALA A 93 2.80 -1.72 -2.31
CA ALA A 93 1.40 -1.35 -2.20
C ALA A 93 0.82 -1.92 -0.89
N PHE A 94 0.49 -1.03 0.03
CA PHE A 94 -0.23 -1.38 1.25
C PHE A 94 -1.73 -1.39 0.96
N VAL A 95 -2.34 -2.56 0.92
CA VAL A 95 -3.74 -2.74 0.53
C VAL A 95 -4.62 -2.93 1.76
N SER A 96 -5.72 -2.19 1.83
CA SER A 96 -6.77 -2.39 2.82
C SER A 96 -8.16 -2.12 2.26
N ASN A 97 -9.15 -2.74 2.90
CA ASN A 97 -10.56 -2.54 2.60
C ASN A 97 -11.12 -1.39 3.47
N GLU A 98 -11.20 -0.20 2.90
CA GLU A 98 -11.55 1.06 3.58
C GLU A 98 -13.01 1.08 4.05
N ASN A 99 -13.91 0.53 3.24
CA ASN A 99 -15.35 0.54 3.49
C ASN A 99 -15.81 -0.87 3.88
N CYS A 100 -14.98 -1.57 4.66
CA CYS A 100 -15.32 -2.92 5.07
C CYS A 100 -16.61 -2.95 5.89
N ASP A 101 -17.45 -3.92 5.55
CA ASP A 101 -18.61 -4.36 6.33
C ASP A 101 -18.38 -5.84 6.70
N SER A 102 -19.02 -6.34 7.75
CA SER A 102 -18.66 -7.60 8.42
C SER A 102 -18.64 -8.83 7.51
N ASP A 103 -19.31 -8.76 6.36
CA ASP A 103 -19.59 -9.92 5.51
C ASP A 103 -18.92 -9.83 4.12
N LYS A 104 -18.01 -8.86 3.91
CA LYS A 104 -17.46 -8.55 2.57
C LYS A 104 -15.98 -8.88 2.38
N GLY A 105 -15.30 -9.37 3.42
CA GLY A 105 -13.86 -9.67 3.36
C GLY A 105 -13.46 -10.70 2.28
N ALA A 106 -14.24 -11.77 2.13
CA ALA A 106 -13.98 -12.81 1.14
C ALA A 106 -14.11 -12.28 -0.30
N SER A 107 -15.17 -11.53 -0.59
CA SER A 107 -15.38 -10.89 -1.89
C SER A 107 -14.30 -9.87 -2.20
N PHE A 108 -13.84 -9.09 -1.21
CA PHE A 108 -12.74 -8.15 -1.39
C PHE A 108 -11.47 -8.85 -1.88
N ASN A 109 -11.07 -9.94 -1.23
CA ASN A 109 -9.91 -10.74 -1.66
C ASN A 109 -10.13 -11.35 -3.04
N GLN A 110 -11.30 -11.96 -3.29
CA GLN A 110 -11.61 -12.57 -4.58
C GLN A 110 -11.53 -11.56 -5.74
N ASN A 111 -12.10 -10.37 -5.55
CA ASN A 111 -12.10 -9.31 -6.55
C ASN A 111 -10.68 -8.76 -6.76
N PHE A 112 -9.89 -8.61 -5.69
CA PHE A 112 -8.49 -8.21 -5.78
C PHE A 112 -7.69 -9.23 -6.60
N GLN A 113 -7.75 -10.52 -6.24
CA GLN A 113 -7.02 -11.60 -6.91
C GLN A 113 -7.39 -11.68 -8.39
N SER A 114 -8.69 -11.59 -8.70
CA SER A 114 -9.20 -11.59 -10.08
C SER A 114 -8.65 -10.42 -10.89
N LEU A 115 -8.56 -9.22 -10.30
CA LEU A 115 -8.05 -8.05 -10.99
C LEU A 115 -6.54 -8.15 -11.21
N VAL A 116 -5.76 -8.49 -10.18
CA VAL A 116 -4.29 -8.56 -10.28
C VAL A 116 -3.80 -9.73 -11.12
N ALA A 117 -4.62 -10.76 -11.36
CA ALA A 117 -4.30 -11.84 -12.30
C ALA A 117 -4.01 -11.32 -13.72
N ASN A 118 -4.65 -10.23 -14.14
CA ASN A 118 -4.36 -9.60 -15.44
C ASN A 118 -2.96 -8.94 -15.49
N TYR A 119 -2.35 -8.71 -14.32
CA TYR A 119 -1.05 -8.06 -14.14
C TYR A 119 -0.01 -9.00 -13.51
N TYR A 120 -0.25 -10.32 -13.52
CA TYR A 120 0.53 -11.32 -12.77
C TYR A 120 2.06 -11.23 -12.94
N LYS A 121 2.56 -10.76 -14.09
CA LYS A 121 4.00 -10.58 -14.34
C LYS A 121 4.64 -9.53 -13.45
N TYR A 122 3.89 -8.53 -13.03
CA TYR A 122 4.34 -7.43 -12.18
C TYR A 122 4.02 -7.66 -10.71
N ILE A 123 3.07 -8.53 -10.38
CA ILE A 123 2.57 -8.66 -9.01
C ILE A 123 3.44 -9.65 -8.23
N LEU A 124 3.87 -9.24 -7.03
CA LEU A 124 4.51 -10.11 -6.06
C LEU A 124 3.65 -10.18 -4.80
N ILE A 125 3.19 -11.39 -4.50
CA ILE A 125 2.42 -11.73 -3.30
C ILE A 125 3.16 -12.90 -2.63
N ASP A 126 3.87 -12.60 -1.57
CA ASP A 126 4.67 -13.56 -0.80
C ASP A 126 4.72 -13.12 0.66
N LYS A 127 4.69 -14.04 1.62
CA LYS A 127 4.69 -13.71 3.05
C LYS A 127 6.07 -13.29 3.57
N ASP A 128 7.13 -13.69 2.89
CA ASP A 128 8.52 -13.52 3.35
C ASP A 128 9.21 -12.30 2.74
N ILE A 129 8.46 -11.23 2.43
CA ILE A 129 8.97 -10.00 1.78
C ILE A 129 10.23 -9.44 2.45
N GLN A 130 10.36 -9.54 3.78
CA GLN A 130 11.55 -9.05 4.50
C GLN A 130 12.87 -9.67 4.03
N ASN A 131 12.83 -10.87 3.46
CA ASN A 131 14.02 -11.60 3.00
C ASN A 131 14.37 -11.32 1.54
N TYR A 132 13.49 -10.61 0.82
CA TYR A 132 13.74 -10.25 -0.58
C TYR A 132 14.84 -9.20 -0.70
N ARG A 133 15.64 -9.34 -1.74
CA ARG A 133 16.62 -8.35 -2.14
C ARG A 133 16.04 -7.39 -3.14
N VAL A 134 16.66 -6.22 -3.28
CA VAL A 134 16.24 -5.24 -4.29
C VAL A 134 16.21 -5.86 -5.69
N GLY A 135 17.21 -6.66 -6.05
CA GLY A 135 17.27 -7.32 -7.36
C GLY A 135 16.06 -8.22 -7.64
N ASP A 136 15.53 -8.89 -6.62
CA ASP A 136 14.37 -9.78 -6.73
C ASP A 136 13.06 -9.01 -6.94
N LEU A 137 13.02 -7.76 -6.47
CA LEU A 137 11.82 -6.91 -6.49
C LEU A 137 11.74 -6.03 -7.74
N ARG A 138 12.84 -5.82 -8.48
CA ARG A 138 12.85 -4.97 -9.67
C ARG A 138 11.77 -5.37 -10.68
N GLY A 139 11.03 -4.37 -11.15
CA GLY A 139 9.87 -4.54 -12.01
C GLY A 139 8.62 -5.09 -11.32
N LYS A 140 8.59 -5.17 -9.98
CA LYS A 140 7.45 -5.71 -9.22
C LYS A 140 6.67 -4.66 -8.44
N ILE A 141 5.39 -4.98 -8.25
CA ILE A 141 4.46 -4.39 -7.31
C ILE A 141 4.32 -5.38 -6.17
N VAL A 142 4.95 -5.06 -5.04
CA VAL A 142 4.96 -5.88 -3.83
C VAL A 142 3.71 -5.58 -3.03
N ILE A 143 2.87 -6.59 -2.80
CA ILE A 143 1.61 -6.42 -2.08
C ILE A 143 1.81 -6.72 -0.60
N ILE A 144 1.39 -5.79 0.25
CA ILE A 144 1.30 -5.95 1.70
C ILE A 144 -0.14 -5.66 2.10
N THR A 145 -0.75 -6.51 2.94
CA THR A 145 -2.12 -6.27 3.40
C THR A 145 -2.13 -5.71 4.82
N ARG A 146 -2.88 -4.62 5.02
CA ARG A 146 -3.13 -4.02 6.34
C ARG A 146 -4.48 -4.50 6.85
N ASN A 147 -4.54 -4.89 8.12
CA ASN A 147 -5.81 -5.31 8.70
C ASN A 147 -6.12 -4.71 10.07
N LYS A 148 -7.34 -4.16 10.19
CA LYS A 148 -7.97 -3.80 11.46
C LYS A 148 -8.69 -4.99 12.10
N ASN A 149 -9.29 -5.88 11.30
CA ASN A 149 -9.90 -7.13 11.74
C ASN A 149 -9.92 -8.15 10.57
N PRO A 150 -9.10 -9.22 10.64
CA PRO A 150 -8.92 -10.16 9.54
C PRO A 150 -10.20 -10.83 9.08
N TYR A 151 -11.12 -11.12 10.00
CA TYR A 151 -12.30 -11.89 9.67
C TYR A 151 -13.37 -11.08 8.95
N THR A 152 -13.48 -9.78 9.22
CA THR A 152 -14.56 -8.93 8.69
C THR A 152 -14.12 -8.14 7.47
N CYS A 153 -12.95 -7.52 7.52
CA CYS A 153 -12.49 -6.63 6.46
C CYS A 153 -11.76 -7.36 5.33
N GLY A 154 -11.41 -8.63 5.55
CA GLY A 154 -10.64 -9.45 4.63
C GLY A 154 -9.16 -9.07 4.57
N TRP A 155 -8.34 -9.94 4.00
CA TRP A 155 -6.92 -9.71 3.72
C TRP A 155 -6.61 -10.22 2.31
N ILE A 156 -5.44 -9.86 1.77
CA ILE A 156 -4.98 -10.43 0.50
C ILE A 156 -4.29 -11.78 0.75
N ASP A 157 -4.87 -12.87 0.25
CA ASP A 157 -4.31 -14.20 0.43
C ASP A 157 -2.89 -14.30 -0.14
N GLY A 158 -1.99 -14.88 0.66
CA GLY A 158 -0.57 -15.03 0.32
C GLY A 158 0.29 -13.80 0.60
N ALA A 159 -0.30 -12.62 0.78
CA ALA A 159 0.42 -11.41 1.12
C ALA A 159 0.79 -11.42 2.62
N PRO A 160 1.86 -10.69 3.01
CA PRO A 160 2.13 -10.50 4.42
C PRO A 160 1.06 -9.60 5.03
N MET A 161 0.55 -10.02 6.19
CA MET A 161 -0.46 -9.28 6.92
C MET A 161 0.16 -8.53 8.08
N ILE A 162 0.01 -7.20 8.06
CA ILE A 162 0.40 -6.34 9.17
C ILE A 162 -0.84 -6.06 10.03
N THR A 163 -0.81 -6.50 11.28
CA THR A 163 -1.75 -6.05 12.31
C THR A 163 -1.51 -4.57 12.57
N TRP A 164 -2.52 -3.75 12.28
CA TRP A 164 -2.38 -2.29 12.31
C TRP A 164 -3.26 -1.70 13.41
N PRO A 165 -2.72 -1.47 14.62
CA PRO A 165 -3.51 -0.92 15.72
C PRO A 165 -3.93 0.53 15.44
N ASP A 166 -5.10 0.91 15.93
CA ASP A 166 -5.72 2.22 15.67
C ASP A 166 -5.04 3.34 16.48
N ASN A 167 -4.70 4.44 15.81
CA ASN A 167 -4.20 5.70 16.38
C ASN A 167 -3.14 5.56 17.50
N THR A 168 -2.00 4.90 17.20
CA THR A 168 -1.01 4.58 18.23
C THR A 168 0.43 4.54 17.69
N THR A 169 1.39 4.78 18.59
CA THR A 169 2.79 4.37 18.42
C THR A 169 2.93 3.00 19.06
N ASN A 170 2.99 1.95 18.26
CA ASN A 170 3.25 0.62 18.77
C ASN A 170 4.49 0.05 18.07
N TYR A 171 5.41 -0.47 18.88
CA TYR A 171 6.21 -1.62 18.46
C TYR A 171 5.26 -2.83 18.41
N SER A 172 4.32 -2.81 17.48
CA SER A 172 3.47 -3.96 17.24
C SER A 172 4.35 -4.97 16.54
N THR A 173 4.76 -6.03 17.24
CA THR A 173 5.19 -7.25 16.57
C THR A 173 4.09 -7.60 15.57
N ALA A 174 4.30 -7.32 14.28
CA ALA A 174 3.40 -7.84 13.28
C ALA A 174 3.47 -9.35 13.42
N ALA A 175 2.40 -9.94 13.94
CA ALA A 175 2.19 -11.36 13.74
C ALA A 175 1.77 -11.53 12.28
N CYS A 176 2.72 -11.41 11.36
CA CYS A 176 2.60 -11.90 9.99
C CYS A 176 2.63 -13.43 10.01
N SER A 177 1.87 -14.05 10.93
CA SER A 177 2.07 -15.43 11.36
C SER A 177 3.54 -15.77 11.67
N GLY A 178 4.36 -14.80 12.10
CA GLY A 178 5.79 -14.94 12.39
C GLY A 178 6.77 -14.53 11.28
N CYS A 179 6.30 -14.12 10.09
CA CYS A 179 7.17 -13.90 8.92
C CYS A 179 7.81 -12.51 8.80
N MET A 180 7.41 -11.48 9.57
CA MET A 180 8.02 -10.14 9.56
C MET A 180 7.84 -9.42 10.89
N VAL A 181 8.84 -8.65 11.34
CA VAL A 181 8.73 -7.74 12.50
C VAL A 181 8.71 -6.30 11.99
N THR A 182 7.67 -5.52 12.34
CA THR A 182 7.50 -4.14 11.87
C THR A 182 7.34 -3.17 13.05
N GLY A 183 7.98 -2.01 13.02
CA GLY A 183 7.63 -0.88 13.90
C GLY A 183 6.64 0.05 13.20
N ILE A 184 5.57 0.48 13.88
CA ILE A 184 4.55 1.36 13.29
C ILE A 184 4.32 2.58 14.19
N CYS A 185 4.45 3.76 13.60
CA CYS A 185 4.04 5.04 14.18
C CYS A 185 2.87 5.59 13.35
N ASP A 186 1.63 5.35 13.79
CA ASP A 186 0.42 5.79 13.09
C ASP A 186 -0.56 6.52 14.04
N VAL A 187 -0.07 7.60 14.66
CA VAL A 187 -0.93 8.51 15.43
C VAL A 187 -1.45 9.61 14.52
N TYR A 188 -2.71 9.55 14.12
CA TYR A 188 -3.35 10.48 13.17
C TYR A 188 -4.44 11.36 13.81
N HIS A 189 -4.85 11.08 15.04
CA HIS A 189 -5.69 11.96 15.87
C HIS A 189 -4.88 12.56 17.01
N THR A 190 -3.91 13.41 16.66
CA THR A 190 -3.09 14.14 17.63
C THR A 190 -2.80 15.54 17.12
N ASP A 191 -2.46 16.45 18.02
CA ASP A 191 -2.05 17.79 17.62
C ASP A 191 -0.67 17.76 16.91
N ARG A 192 -0.36 18.86 16.23
CA ARG A 192 0.87 18.96 15.43
C ARG A 192 2.12 18.73 16.26
N ASP A 193 2.18 19.30 17.46
CA ASP A 193 3.39 19.23 18.29
C ASP A 193 3.59 17.80 18.78
N SER A 194 2.52 17.19 19.29
CA SER A 194 2.49 15.78 19.69
C SER A 194 2.82 14.82 18.56
N LYS A 195 2.57 15.16 17.28
CA LYS A 195 2.97 14.35 16.12
C LYS A 195 4.48 14.43 15.83
N MET A 196 5.08 15.61 16.00
CA MET A 196 6.49 15.86 15.67
C MET A 196 7.47 15.13 16.61
N PHE A 197 7.05 14.83 17.84
CA PHE A 197 7.91 14.20 18.87
C PHE A 197 7.77 12.67 18.97
N GLN A 198 7.20 11.99 17.96
CA GLN A 198 6.96 10.53 17.99
C GLN A 198 8.09 9.68 17.36
N LEU A 199 9.30 10.23 17.21
CA LEU A 199 10.46 9.55 16.60
C LEU A 199 11.63 9.48 17.58
#